data_AF-A0A841CFM2-F1
#
_entry.id   AF-A0A841CFM2-F1
#
_cell.length_a   1.000
_cell.length_b   1.000
_cell.length_c   1.000
_cell.angle_alpha   90.00
_cell.angle_beta   90.00
_cell.angle_gamma   90.00
#
_symmetry.space_group_name_H-M   'P 1'
#
loop_
_entity.id
_entity.type
_entity.pdbx_description
1 polymer ?
#
loop_
_entity_poly.entity_id
_entity_poly.type
_entity_poly.pdbx_seq_one_letter_code
_entity_poly.pdbx_strand_id
1 'polypeptide(L)'
;MIRTADPAPPAPPTSPASTAVRLAFGLAASGALCGVVGPVVSVVDGGAPPAFTAWPLLAVLALLPVGVAAFFLARREEATAAAVLVPAGVFAVGRFLADLQILADPVVTARPELFRPTTLDSPSPTVGLWLLLAGHLLTLVAGVLAATRTDPDGGKAERFGLPTTAGVVAAVGLFMAPFSSSDAFVPAGGPLDAPPLALVGGLLVALAVPVLAVLAASSGDPDVRRGGLLGIAAVLVVLGLPGLVTAIAVDRVDVAPGPFLVLAAAVAFVWSTTGKKEHDLELPGRRRLNLIAASLGVATGACAAVGALTDHLHVPAGVPVPTDYAARLLWPVAIVVTVLALIPKARPAFIAALAAVPLATGLALDAAFNATRVPSVEPGTGVWFTALAALPAAAAAITAALAGAVGRDEEGVARTSPPLPLVATNLTAALLALGAFGLPVLKAPDYVPITAFGLRVGSWGLLIALLAVLAAAGVALVSRPGPGAALLLGAACVTATRALEYPLTESRAAETAPGPGLWLALATTLVLLIAAAVRTAR
;
A
#
# COMPACT_ATOMS: atom_id res chain seq x y z
N MET A 1 66.98 -15.84 -32.26
CA MET A 1 65.85 -16.26 -31.41
C MET A 1 64.90 -15.09 -31.28
N ILE A 2 63.85 -15.03 -32.09
CA ILE A 2 62.81 -14.00 -32.03
C ILE A 2 61.66 -14.59 -31.20
N ARG A 3 61.39 -14.01 -30.04
CA ARG A 3 60.34 -14.42 -29.11
C ARG A 3 59.02 -13.85 -29.63
N THR A 4 58.22 -14.67 -30.30
CA THR A 4 56.86 -14.32 -30.69
C THR A 4 56.01 -14.15 -29.44
N ALA A 5 55.42 -12.97 -29.26
CA ALA A 5 54.49 -12.69 -28.17
C ALA A 5 53.21 -13.50 -28.37
N ASP A 6 52.80 -14.24 -27.34
CA ASP A 6 51.52 -14.94 -27.34
C ASP A 6 50.36 -13.94 -27.49
N PRO A 7 49.37 -14.25 -28.34
CA PRO A 7 48.19 -13.39 -28.49
C PRO A 7 47.41 -13.32 -27.17
N ALA A 8 46.98 -12.12 -26.80
CA ALA A 8 46.18 -11.89 -25.61
C ALA A 8 44.92 -12.78 -25.62
N PRO A 9 44.55 -13.39 -24.47
CA PRO A 9 43.39 -14.26 -24.40
C PRO A 9 42.11 -13.47 -24.78
N PRO A 10 41.20 -14.09 -25.56
CA PRO A 10 39.95 -13.45 -25.94
C PRO A 10 39.11 -13.10 -24.70
N ALA A 11 38.44 -11.95 -24.74
CA ALA A 11 37.56 -11.50 -23.67
C ALA A 11 36.50 -12.58 -23.36
N PRO A 12 36.23 -12.88 -22.08
CA PRO A 12 35.24 -13.89 -21.72
C PRO A 12 33.85 -13.50 -22.26
N PRO A 13 33.06 -14.46 -22.77
CA PRO A 13 31.72 -14.19 -23.28
C PRO A 13 30.83 -13.59 -22.19
N THR A 14 30.05 -12.57 -22.54
CA THR A 14 29.06 -11.97 -21.64
C THR A 14 28.03 -13.01 -21.26
N SER A 15 27.85 -13.23 -19.94
CA SER A 15 26.85 -14.17 -19.46
C SER A 15 25.44 -13.66 -19.82
N PRO A 16 24.47 -14.54 -20.07
CA PRO A 16 23.09 -14.15 -20.39
C PRO A 16 22.43 -13.29 -19.29
N ALA A 17 22.94 -13.34 -18.05
CA ALA A 17 22.51 -12.48 -16.95
C ALA A 17 22.95 -11.02 -17.13
N SER A 18 24.19 -10.79 -17.55
CA SER A 18 24.71 -9.43 -17.79
C SER A 18 23.97 -8.71 -18.92
N THR A 19 23.55 -9.44 -19.96
CA THR A 19 22.80 -8.88 -21.09
C THR A 19 21.42 -8.39 -20.68
N ALA A 20 20.74 -9.12 -19.79
CA ALA A 20 19.41 -8.75 -19.32
C ALA A 20 19.41 -7.51 -18.41
N VAL A 21 20.40 -7.39 -17.51
CA VAL A 21 20.54 -6.19 -16.67
C VAL A 21 20.87 -4.96 -17.52
N ARG A 22 21.71 -5.09 -18.54
CA ARG A 22 21.99 -4.01 -19.50
C ARG A 22 20.76 -3.61 -20.31
N LEU A 23 19.93 -4.58 -20.71
CA LEU A 23 18.66 -4.30 -21.38
C LEU A 23 17.70 -3.54 -20.45
N ALA A 24 17.55 -3.99 -19.20
CA ALA A 24 16.74 -3.31 -18.20
C ALA A 24 17.23 -1.87 -17.98
N PHE A 25 18.54 -1.67 -17.85
CA PHE A 25 19.14 -0.35 -17.75
C PHE A 25 18.87 0.51 -18.98
N GLY A 26 19.05 -0.04 -20.19
CA GLY A 26 18.79 0.67 -21.44
C GLY A 26 17.34 1.16 -21.52
N LEU A 27 16.37 0.31 -21.18
CA LEU A 27 14.96 0.68 -21.11
C LEU A 27 14.67 1.74 -20.06
N ALA A 28 15.25 1.63 -18.86
CA ALA A 28 15.11 2.64 -17.81
C ALA A 28 15.72 3.99 -18.24
N ALA A 29 16.88 3.98 -18.90
CA ALA A 29 17.53 5.17 -19.42
C ALA A 29 16.69 5.83 -20.54
N SER A 30 16.14 5.05 -21.47
CA SER A 30 15.19 5.56 -22.46
C SER A 30 13.95 6.14 -21.80
N GLY A 31 13.41 5.48 -20.77
CA GLY A 31 12.27 5.98 -19.99
C GLY A 31 12.56 7.31 -19.31
N ALA A 32 13.74 7.44 -18.69
CA ALA A 32 14.20 8.69 -18.07
C ALA A 32 14.39 9.81 -19.11
N LEU A 33 14.94 9.51 -20.29
CA LEU A 33 15.07 10.48 -21.37
C LEU A 33 13.71 10.97 -21.85
N CYS A 34 12.73 10.09 -22.00
CA CYS A 34 11.34 10.48 -22.28
C CYS A 34 10.78 11.38 -21.17
N GLY A 35 11.07 11.09 -19.90
CA GLY A 35 10.69 11.92 -18.75
C GLY A 35 11.39 13.28 -18.70
N VAL A 36 12.59 13.43 -19.29
CA VAL A 36 13.27 14.72 -19.46
C VAL A 36 12.66 15.51 -20.62
N VAL A 37 12.49 14.87 -21.77
CA VAL A 37 12.04 15.54 -23.01
C VAL A 37 10.57 15.92 -22.91
N GLY A 38 9.72 15.09 -22.30
CA GLY A 38 8.26 15.33 -22.21
C GLY A 38 7.91 16.72 -21.65
N PRO A 39 8.38 17.08 -20.43
CA PRO A 39 8.15 18.40 -19.86
C PRO A 39 8.79 19.54 -20.67
N VAL A 40 9.93 19.32 -21.34
CA VAL A 40 10.61 20.36 -22.15
C VAL A 40 9.80 20.72 -23.39
N VAL A 41 9.18 19.74 -24.04
CA VAL A 41 8.32 19.98 -25.23
C VAL A 41 6.88 20.35 -24.81
N SER A 42 6.64 20.58 -23.50
CA SER A 42 5.34 20.80 -22.85
C SER A 42 4.41 19.60 -22.95
N VAL A 43 3.65 19.32 -21.89
CA VAL A 43 2.70 18.18 -21.84
C VAL A 43 1.28 18.54 -22.32
N VAL A 44 0.97 19.82 -22.31
CA VAL A 44 -0.27 20.41 -22.81
C VAL A 44 0.06 21.58 -23.73
N ASP A 45 -0.94 22.08 -24.44
CA ASP A 45 -0.80 23.23 -25.34
C ASP A 45 -0.41 24.53 -24.61
N GLY A 46 0.00 25.53 -25.39
CA GLY A 46 0.54 26.79 -24.86
C GLY A 46 -0.46 27.65 -24.07
N GLY A 47 -1.72 27.23 -23.92
CA GLY A 47 -2.73 27.92 -23.11
C GLY A 47 -2.51 27.75 -21.60
N ALA A 48 -1.72 26.77 -21.19
CA ALA A 48 -1.43 26.47 -19.79
C ALA A 48 0.08 26.21 -19.57
N PRO A 49 0.93 27.26 -19.51
CA PRO A 49 2.34 27.06 -19.22
C PRO A 49 2.56 26.51 -17.79
N PRO A 50 3.73 25.90 -17.50
CA PRO A 50 4.12 25.54 -16.14
C PRO A 50 4.06 26.74 -15.18
N ALA A 51 3.73 26.51 -13.92
CA ALA A 51 3.69 27.57 -12.90
C ALA A 51 5.06 28.19 -12.62
N PHE A 52 6.14 27.44 -12.88
CA PHE A 52 7.54 27.86 -12.75
C PHE A 52 8.43 27.03 -13.68
N THR A 53 9.68 27.45 -13.89
CA THR A 53 10.64 26.75 -14.76
C THR A 53 11.16 25.45 -14.12
N ALA A 54 10.32 24.41 -14.12
CA ALA A 54 10.60 23.15 -13.42
C ALA A 54 11.44 22.14 -14.21
N TRP A 55 11.60 22.33 -15.54
CA TRP A 55 12.26 21.33 -16.39
C TRP A 55 13.67 20.91 -15.95
N PRO A 56 14.56 21.77 -15.39
CA PRO A 56 15.87 21.32 -14.93
C PRO A 56 15.76 20.37 -13.73
N LEU A 57 14.86 20.68 -12.81
CA LEU A 57 14.57 19.84 -11.66
C LEU A 57 14.01 18.49 -12.11
N LEU A 58 13.01 18.51 -12.99
CA LEU A 58 12.39 17.29 -13.51
C LEU A 58 13.39 16.43 -14.28
N ALA A 59 14.32 17.04 -15.03
CA ALA A 59 15.39 16.33 -15.72
C ALA A 59 16.31 15.60 -14.73
N VAL A 60 16.76 16.28 -13.66
CA VAL A 60 17.60 15.67 -12.61
C VAL A 60 16.85 14.54 -11.92
N LEU A 61 15.57 14.75 -11.58
CA LEU A 61 14.74 13.75 -10.91
C LEU A 61 14.47 12.53 -11.79
N ALA A 62 14.18 12.71 -13.08
CA ALA A 62 13.97 11.61 -14.01
C ALA A 62 15.23 10.75 -14.18
N LEU A 63 16.41 11.38 -14.18
CA LEU A 63 17.69 10.69 -14.30
C LEU A 63 18.17 10.04 -13.00
N LEU A 64 17.60 10.40 -11.84
CA LEU A 64 18.13 9.97 -10.53
C LEU A 64 18.16 8.44 -10.34
N PRO A 65 17.08 7.66 -10.54
CA PRO A 65 17.13 6.21 -10.38
C PRO A 65 18.09 5.54 -11.37
N VAL A 66 18.14 6.05 -12.60
CA VAL A 66 19.03 5.54 -13.67
C VAL A 66 20.49 5.86 -13.34
N GLY A 67 20.78 7.05 -12.82
CA GLY A 67 22.12 7.46 -12.42
C GLY A 67 22.68 6.62 -11.28
N VAL A 68 21.83 6.29 -10.29
CA VAL A 68 22.21 5.36 -9.21
C VAL A 68 22.49 3.96 -9.76
N ALA A 69 21.65 3.44 -10.66
CA ALA A 69 21.88 2.15 -11.31
C ALA A 69 23.16 2.16 -12.18
N ALA A 70 23.40 3.23 -12.95
CA ALA A 70 24.58 3.40 -13.78
C ALA A 70 25.87 3.39 -12.95
N PHE A 71 25.85 4.05 -11.78
CA PHE A 71 26.97 4.04 -10.84
C PHE A 71 27.35 2.63 -10.39
N PHE A 72 26.37 1.79 -10.06
CA PHE A 72 26.62 0.41 -9.67
C PHE A 72 27.03 -0.49 -10.84
N LEU A 73 26.47 -0.28 -12.03
CA LEU A 73 26.93 -0.96 -13.25
C LEU A 73 28.39 -0.61 -13.58
N ALA A 74 28.79 0.65 -13.43
CA ALA A 74 30.17 1.07 -13.63
C ALA A 74 31.14 0.38 -12.63
N ARG A 75 30.65 0.03 -11.44
CA ARG A 75 31.38 -0.75 -10.43
C ARG A 75 31.29 -2.26 -10.60
N ARG A 76 30.59 -2.74 -11.64
CA ARG A 76 30.29 -4.16 -11.89
C ARG A 76 29.43 -4.82 -10.80
N GLU A 77 28.70 -4.02 -10.03
CA GLU A 77 27.73 -4.47 -9.03
C GLU A 77 26.35 -4.66 -9.70
N GLU A 78 26.25 -5.67 -10.58
CA GLU A 78 25.06 -5.88 -11.43
C GLU A 78 23.78 -6.19 -10.62
N ALA A 79 23.91 -6.93 -9.51
CA ALA A 79 22.78 -7.25 -8.61
C ALA A 79 22.23 -5.99 -7.92
N THR A 80 23.11 -5.14 -7.36
CA THR A 80 22.73 -3.85 -6.78
C THR A 80 22.06 -2.97 -7.82
N ALA A 81 22.63 -2.87 -9.03
CA ALA A 81 22.08 -2.06 -10.10
C ALA A 81 20.68 -2.52 -10.54
N ALA A 82 20.47 -3.83 -10.68
CA ALA A 82 19.16 -4.39 -10.97
C ALA A 82 18.16 -4.07 -9.84
N ALA A 83 18.56 -4.27 -8.57
CA ALA A 83 17.71 -4.00 -7.42
C ALA A 83 17.29 -2.52 -7.29
N VAL A 84 18.15 -1.57 -7.71
CA VAL A 84 17.79 -0.13 -7.78
C VAL A 84 16.63 0.14 -8.73
N LEU A 85 16.55 -0.59 -9.86
CA LEU A 85 15.53 -0.37 -10.89
C LEU A 85 14.17 -1.00 -10.55
N VAL A 86 14.12 -1.99 -9.66
CA VAL A 86 12.87 -2.67 -9.29
C VAL A 86 11.84 -1.71 -8.69
N PRO A 87 12.17 -0.90 -7.65
CA PRO A 87 11.23 0.10 -7.13
C PRO A 87 10.75 1.08 -8.20
N ALA A 88 11.65 1.58 -9.06
CA ALA A 88 11.30 2.53 -10.12
C ALA A 88 10.21 1.97 -11.04
N GLY A 89 10.30 0.70 -11.43
CA GLY A 89 9.27 0.07 -12.27
C GLY A 89 7.94 -0.16 -11.54
N VAL A 90 7.97 -0.53 -10.25
CA VAL A 90 6.74 -0.70 -9.45
C VAL A 90 6.00 0.63 -9.27
N PHE A 91 6.73 1.69 -8.92
CA PHE A 91 6.15 3.03 -8.76
C PHE A 91 5.71 3.66 -10.09
N ALA A 92 6.31 3.25 -11.21
CA ALA A 92 5.91 3.72 -12.54
C ALA A 92 4.44 3.39 -12.86
N VAL A 93 3.87 2.30 -12.30
CA VAL A 93 2.43 1.98 -12.47
C VAL A 93 1.56 3.11 -11.91
N GLY A 94 1.80 3.50 -10.67
CA GLY A 94 1.00 4.52 -10.02
C GLY A 94 1.23 5.92 -10.61
N ARG A 95 2.48 6.23 -10.99
CA ARG A 95 2.82 7.48 -11.70
C ARG A 95 2.18 7.55 -13.08
N PHE A 96 2.15 6.44 -13.81
CA PHE A 96 1.48 6.36 -15.11
C PHE A 96 -0.01 6.68 -14.97
N LEU A 97 -0.71 6.08 -13.98
CA LEU A 97 -2.13 6.37 -13.76
C LEU A 97 -2.37 7.82 -13.33
N ALA A 98 -1.49 8.38 -12.49
CA ALA A 98 -1.57 9.79 -12.09
C ALA A 98 -1.35 10.75 -13.27
N ASP A 99 -0.42 10.44 -14.19
CA ASP A 99 -0.19 11.24 -15.40
C ASP A 99 -1.25 10.99 -16.48
N LEU A 100 -1.84 9.80 -16.53
CA LEU A 100 -2.96 9.48 -17.43
C LEU A 100 -4.20 10.33 -17.11
N GLN A 101 -4.34 10.79 -15.85
CA GLN A 101 -5.39 11.73 -15.47
C GLN A 101 -5.32 13.04 -16.27
N ILE A 102 -4.14 13.48 -16.73
CA ILE A 102 -3.99 14.67 -17.58
C ILE A 102 -4.74 14.50 -18.90
N LEU A 103 -4.80 13.27 -19.45
CA LEU A 103 -5.55 12.97 -20.65
C LEU A 103 -7.07 12.95 -20.40
N ALA A 104 -7.48 12.52 -19.20
CA ALA A 104 -8.90 12.41 -18.84
C ALA A 104 -9.51 13.78 -18.50
N ASP A 105 -8.83 14.55 -17.64
CA ASP A 105 -9.24 15.90 -17.25
C ASP A 105 -8.02 16.67 -16.70
N PRO A 106 -7.38 17.51 -17.54
CA PRO A 106 -6.25 18.32 -17.11
C PRO A 106 -6.61 19.38 -16.06
N VAL A 107 -7.86 19.87 -16.02
CA VAL A 107 -8.26 21.02 -15.16
C VAL A 107 -8.22 20.64 -13.67
N VAL A 108 -8.55 19.39 -13.37
CA VAL A 108 -8.54 18.85 -12.00
C VAL A 108 -7.21 18.20 -11.61
N THR A 109 -6.20 18.24 -12.48
CA THR A 109 -4.91 17.58 -12.24
C THR A 109 -3.90 18.53 -11.60
N ALA A 110 -3.46 18.20 -10.38
CA ALA A 110 -2.50 19.00 -9.62
C ALA A 110 -1.04 18.72 -10.05
N ARG A 111 -0.57 19.33 -11.15
CA ARG A 111 0.83 19.24 -11.62
C ARG A 111 1.41 20.60 -12.03
N PRO A 112 1.50 21.58 -11.10
CA PRO A 112 1.98 22.93 -11.39
C PRO A 112 3.38 22.98 -12.00
N GLU A 113 4.22 21.98 -11.74
CA GLU A 113 5.54 21.83 -12.36
C GLU A 113 5.49 21.42 -13.85
N LEU A 114 4.35 20.93 -14.33
CA LEU A 114 4.14 20.57 -15.74
C LEU A 114 3.27 21.57 -16.48
N PHE A 115 2.20 22.06 -15.84
CA PHE A 115 1.28 23.07 -16.39
C PHE A 115 0.42 23.67 -15.28
N ARG A 116 -0.08 24.88 -15.50
CA ARG A 116 -1.08 25.54 -14.63
C ARG A 116 -2.19 26.12 -15.51
N PRO A 117 -3.43 25.60 -15.41
CA PRO A 117 -4.57 26.20 -16.10
C PRO A 117 -4.74 27.67 -15.69
N THR A 118 -5.12 28.54 -16.64
CA THR A 118 -5.43 29.96 -16.37
C THR A 118 -6.89 30.30 -16.71
N THR A 119 -7.59 29.38 -17.36
CA THR A 119 -9.00 29.44 -17.70
C THR A 119 -9.65 28.09 -17.36
N LEU A 120 -10.98 28.00 -17.48
CA LEU A 120 -11.71 26.74 -17.32
C LEU A 120 -11.73 25.90 -18.61
N ASP A 121 -11.12 26.40 -19.69
CA ASP A 121 -10.99 25.64 -20.93
C ASP A 121 -9.94 24.55 -20.72
N SER A 122 -10.30 23.30 -20.98
CA SER A 122 -9.40 22.17 -20.85
C SER A 122 -8.27 22.27 -21.88
N PRO A 123 -7.00 22.38 -21.44
CA PRO A 123 -5.88 22.45 -22.37
C PRO A 123 -5.69 21.10 -23.07
N SER A 124 -5.31 21.14 -24.34
CA SER A 124 -5.17 19.92 -25.14
C SER A 124 -3.85 19.22 -24.86
N PRO A 125 -3.82 17.89 -24.67
CA PRO A 125 -2.58 17.13 -24.54
C PRO A 125 -1.70 17.24 -25.78
N THR A 126 -0.38 17.29 -25.58
CA THR A 126 0.61 17.37 -26.67
C THR A 126 1.53 16.14 -26.67
N VAL A 127 2.51 16.13 -27.60
CA VAL A 127 3.53 15.07 -27.70
C VAL A 127 4.29 14.87 -26.39
N GLY A 128 4.47 15.92 -25.57
CA GLY A 128 5.18 15.79 -24.31
C GLY A 128 4.49 14.87 -23.30
N LEU A 129 3.15 14.84 -23.26
CA LEU A 129 2.42 13.90 -22.40
C LEU A 129 2.64 12.45 -22.85
N TRP A 130 2.58 12.20 -24.17
CA TRP A 130 2.81 10.87 -24.72
C TRP A 130 4.22 10.36 -24.45
N LEU A 131 5.22 11.23 -24.53
CA LEU A 131 6.58 10.91 -24.12
C LEU A 131 6.64 10.56 -22.62
N LEU A 132 6.01 11.35 -21.76
CA LEU A 132 5.98 11.08 -20.32
C LEU A 132 5.35 9.70 -20.00
N LEU A 133 4.20 9.40 -20.62
CA LEU A 133 3.50 8.12 -20.47
C LEU A 133 4.33 6.94 -21.00
N ALA A 134 4.95 7.09 -22.17
CA ALA A 134 5.88 6.09 -22.72
C ALA A 134 7.09 5.88 -21.78
N GLY A 135 7.57 6.95 -21.15
CA GLY A 135 8.65 6.90 -20.17
C GLY A 135 8.33 6.02 -18.96
N HIS A 136 7.12 6.14 -18.41
CA HIS A 136 6.67 5.26 -17.33
C HIS A 136 6.55 3.81 -17.77
N LEU A 137 6.01 3.56 -18.97
CA LEU A 137 5.88 2.20 -19.49
C LEU A 137 7.26 1.53 -19.69
N LEU A 138 8.23 2.24 -20.24
CA LEU A 138 9.60 1.76 -20.38
C LEU A 138 10.26 1.47 -19.03
N THR A 139 10.03 2.35 -18.04
CA THR A 139 10.53 2.19 -16.67
C THR A 139 9.90 0.97 -15.98
N LEU A 140 8.60 0.73 -16.20
CA LEU A 140 7.89 -0.46 -15.71
C LEU A 140 8.51 -1.73 -16.29
N VAL A 141 8.68 -1.81 -17.61
CA VAL A 141 9.28 -2.99 -18.27
C VAL A 141 10.70 -3.21 -17.78
N ALA A 142 11.48 -2.13 -17.61
CA ALA A 142 12.82 -2.20 -17.03
C ALA A 142 12.82 -2.79 -15.62
N GLY A 143 11.93 -2.35 -14.74
CA GLY A 143 11.83 -2.87 -13.38
C GLY A 143 11.39 -4.34 -13.33
N VAL A 144 10.47 -4.76 -14.21
CA VAL A 144 10.07 -6.18 -14.35
C VAL A 144 11.26 -7.03 -14.77
N LEU A 145 12.01 -6.61 -15.80
CA LEU A 145 13.20 -7.32 -16.25
C LEU A 145 14.28 -7.37 -15.15
N ALA A 146 14.48 -6.27 -14.42
CA ALA A 146 15.43 -6.21 -13.32
C ALA A 146 15.03 -7.15 -12.15
N ALA A 147 13.73 -7.25 -11.85
CA ALA A 147 13.22 -8.13 -10.80
C ALA A 147 13.48 -9.62 -11.07
N THR A 148 13.56 -10.03 -12.35
CA THR A 148 13.94 -11.41 -12.70
C THR A 148 15.40 -11.76 -12.36
N ARG A 149 16.20 -10.77 -11.95
CA ARG A 149 17.65 -10.90 -11.70
C ARG A 149 18.05 -10.64 -10.26
N THR A 150 17.12 -10.13 -9.44
CA THR A 150 17.29 -10.11 -7.99
C THR A 150 16.94 -11.49 -7.47
N ASP A 151 17.94 -12.27 -7.08
CA ASP A 151 17.70 -13.57 -6.46
C ASP A 151 17.05 -13.35 -5.08
N PRO A 152 15.84 -13.90 -4.82
CA PRO A 152 15.19 -13.75 -3.52
C PRO A 152 15.87 -14.55 -2.39
N ASP A 153 16.95 -15.29 -2.66
CA ASP A 153 17.61 -16.17 -1.71
C ASP A 153 18.99 -15.68 -1.25
N GLY A 154 19.20 -15.72 0.08
CA GLY A 154 20.53 -15.93 0.66
C GLY A 154 20.90 -15.03 1.83
N GLY A 155 20.65 -15.46 3.08
CA GLY A 155 21.30 -14.89 4.27
C GLY A 155 20.37 -14.52 5.42
N LYS A 156 20.90 -14.50 6.65
CA LYS A 156 20.18 -14.00 7.83
C LYS A 156 19.91 -12.51 7.62
N ALA A 157 18.64 -12.11 7.65
CA ALA A 157 18.25 -10.73 7.49
C ALA A 157 18.61 -9.96 8.78
N GLU A 158 19.59 -9.07 8.67
CA GLU A 158 20.16 -8.41 9.86
C GLU A 158 19.43 -7.12 10.28
N ARG A 159 18.58 -6.51 9.44
CA ARG A 159 18.15 -5.09 9.63
C ARG A 159 16.75 -4.79 9.09
N PHE A 160 15.75 -4.77 9.96
CA PHE A 160 14.35 -4.53 9.59
C PHE A 160 13.75 -3.23 10.14
N GLY A 161 14.21 -2.75 11.30
CA GLY A 161 13.53 -1.70 12.06
C GLY A 161 13.40 -0.38 11.30
N LEU A 162 14.54 0.21 10.92
CA LEU A 162 14.55 1.51 10.25
C LEU A 162 13.90 1.47 8.85
N PRO A 163 14.22 0.52 7.94
CA PRO A 163 13.57 0.48 6.63
C PRO A 163 12.04 0.31 6.69
N THR A 164 11.55 -0.55 7.58
CA THR A 164 10.10 -0.80 7.71
C THR A 164 9.37 0.42 8.25
N THR A 165 9.92 1.06 9.30
CA THR A 165 9.35 2.28 9.86
C THR A 165 9.42 3.45 8.88
N ALA A 166 10.54 3.62 8.18
CA ALA A 166 10.68 4.60 7.11
C ALA A 166 9.64 4.37 5.99
N GLY A 167 9.37 3.13 5.62
CA GLY A 167 8.35 2.79 4.64
C GLY A 167 6.94 3.21 5.06
N VAL A 168 6.59 3.02 6.35
CA VAL A 168 5.30 3.48 6.90
C VAL A 168 5.24 5.02 6.94
N VAL A 169 6.30 5.69 7.40
CA VAL A 169 6.38 7.16 7.45
C VAL A 169 6.26 7.75 6.04
N ALA A 170 6.92 7.16 5.04
CA ALA A 170 6.78 7.55 3.64
C ALA A 170 5.35 7.39 3.13
N ALA A 171 4.70 6.25 3.44
CA ALA A 171 3.30 6.03 3.05
C ALA A 171 2.37 7.10 3.65
N VAL A 172 2.53 7.41 4.94
CA VAL A 172 1.78 8.50 5.60
C VAL A 172 2.02 9.83 4.89
N GLY A 173 3.28 10.16 4.61
CA GLY A 173 3.63 11.39 3.87
C GLY A 173 3.01 11.47 2.47
N LEU A 174 2.95 10.35 1.75
CA LEU A 174 2.35 10.24 0.41
C LEU A 174 0.81 10.30 0.43
N PHE A 175 0.17 9.96 1.56
CA PHE A 175 -1.27 10.15 1.75
C PHE A 175 -1.65 11.61 2.03
N MET A 176 -0.71 12.41 2.51
CA MET A 176 -0.94 13.84 2.75
C MET A 176 -0.83 14.64 1.45
N ALA A 177 -1.40 15.84 1.45
CA ALA A 177 -1.25 16.76 0.32
C ALA A 177 0.24 17.15 0.12
N PRO A 178 0.71 17.27 -1.14
CA PRO A 178 2.08 17.66 -1.45
C PRO A 178 2.37 19.13 -1.14
N PHE A 179 1.34 19.97 -1.10
CA PHE A 179 1.37 21.39 -0.72
C PHE A 179 -0.05 21.82 -0.33
N SER A 180 -0.19 22.99 0.29
CA SER A 180 -1.47 23.68 0.45
C SER A 180 -1.57 24.83 -0.55
N SER A 181 -2.76 25.14 -1.03
CA SER A 181 -2.96 26.20 -2.04
C SER A 181 -4.21 27.00 -1.71
N SER A 182 -4.09 28.32 -1.82
CA SER A 182 -5.25 29.24 -1.85
C SER A 182 -5.60 29.70 -3.28
N ASP A 183 -4.92 29.15 -4.28
CA ASP A 183 -5.20 29.38 -5.69
C ASP A 183 -6.12 28.29 -6.26
N ALA A 184 -7.25 28.70 -6.83
CA ALA A 184 -8.25 27.82 -7.42
C ALA A 184 -7.72 27.02 -8.63
N PHE A 185 -6.67 27.51 -9.30
CA PHE A 185 -6.07 26.84 -10.46
C PHE A 185 -4.94 25.86 -10.09
N VAL A 186 -4.59 25.79 -8.81
CA VAL A 186 -3.60 24.84 -8.29
C VAL A 186 -4.28 24.00 -7.21
N PRO A 187 -5.00 22.94 -7.59
CA PRO A 187 -5.74 22.13 -6.63
C PRO A 187 -4.76 21.50 -5.62
N ALA A 188 -5.01 21.76 -4.33
CA ALA A 188 -4.29 21.14 -3.23
C ALA A 188 -5.13 20.01 -2.65
N GLY A 189 -4.58 18.79 -2.64
CA GLY A 189 -5.26 17.61 -2.12
C GLY A 189 -4.33 16.41 -2.06
N GLY A 190 -4.62 15.50 -1.13
CA GLY A 190 -3.95 14.19 -1.11
C GLY A 190 -4.57 13.23 -2.14
N PRO A 191 -4.08 11.99 -2.24
CA PRO A 191 -4.66 10.98 -3.13
C PRO A 191 -6.15 10.69 -2.89
N LEU A 192 -6.65 10.92 -1.67
CA LEU A 192 -8.06 10.70 -1.32
C LEU A 192 -9.00 11.79 -1.88
N ASP A 193 -8.48 12.99 -2.12
CA ASP A 193 -9.22 14.12 -2.69
C ASP A 193 -9.06 14.18 -4.23
N ALA A 194 -8.22 13.30 -4.79
CA ALA A 194 -7.85 13.29 -6.19
C ALA A 194 -8.92 12.61 -7.08
N PRO A 195 -8.98 12.98 -8.37
CA PRO A 195 -9.84 12.28 -9.34
C PRO A 195 -9.45 10.79 -9.49
N PRO A 196 -10.34 9.92 -9.99
CA PRO A 196 -10.23 8.47 -9.82
C PRO A 196 -8.90 7.84 -10.28
N LEU A 197 -8.33 8.25 -11.42
CA LEU A 197 -7.06 7.69 -11.90
C LEU A 197 -5.88 8.12 -11.03
N ALA A 198 -5.85 9.39 -10.62
CA ALA A 198 -4.84 9.92 -9.72
C ALA A 198 -4.98 9.34 -8.30
N LEU A 199 -6.20 9.11 -7.83
CA LEU A 199 -6.49 8.41 -6.57
C LEU A 199 -5.92 7.00 -6.60
N VAL A 200 -6.27 6.18 -7.60
CA VAL A 200 -5.76 4.81 -7.72
C VAL A 200 -4.24 4.82 -7.85
N GLY A 201 -3.69 5.70 -8.67
CA GLY A 201 -2.24 5.85 -8.83
C GLY A 201 -1.53 6.21 -7.52
N GLY A 202 -2.04 7.20 -6.79
CA GLY A 202 -1.48 7.65 -5.51
C GLY A 202 -1.55 6.58 -4.42
N LEU A 203 -2.63 5.82 -4.33
CA LEU A 203 -2.74 4.69 -3.40
C LEU A 203 -1.76 3.58 -3.72
N LEU A 204 -1.61 3.23 -5.01
CA LEU A 204 -0.66 2.21 -5.43
C LEU A 204 0.76 2.61 -5.05
N VAL A 205 1.12 3.88 -5.25
CA VAL A 205 2.42 4.41 -4.80
C VAL A 205 2.52 4.33 -3.26
N ALA A 206 1.56 4.88 -2.52
CA ALA A 206 1.61 4.92 -1.05
C ALA A 206 1.70 3.52 -0.41
N LEU A 207 0.97 2.53 -0.95
CA LEU A 207 0.98 1.15 -0.46
C LEU A 207 2.21 0.37 -0.93
N ALA A 208 2.78 0.69 -2.09
CA ALA A 208 3.97 0.02 -2.59
C ALA A 208 5.22 0.29 -1.73
N VAL A 209 5.36 1.50 -1.16
CA VAL A 209 6.55 1.86 -0.36
C VAL A 209 6.80 0.90 0.81
N PRO A 210 5.86 0.68 1.77
CA PRO A 210 6.11 -0.20 2.90
C PRO A 210 6.32 -1.65 2.47
N VAL A 211 5.64 -2.12 1.42
CA VAL A 211 5.82 -3.46 0.87
C VAL A 211 7.23 -3.63 0.32
N LEU A 212 7.68 -2.71 -0.55
CA LEU A 212 9.02 -2.73 -1.12
C LEU A 212 10.11 -2.55 -0.06
N ALA A 213 9.87 -1.71 0.94
CA ALA A 213 10.79 -1.52 2.05
C ALA A 213 11.01 -2.82 2.83
N VAL A 214 9.93 -3.54 3.16
CA VAL A 214 10.01 -4.85 3.83
C VAL A 214 10.69 -5.87 2.92
N LEU A 215 10.33 -5.94 1.64
CA LEU A 215 10.93 -6.88 0.69
C LEU A 215 12.44 -6.62 0.53
N ALA A 216 12.85 -5.37 0.32
CA ALA A 216 14.25 -4.98 0.21
C ALA A 216 15.03 -5.26 1.50
N ALA A 217 14.47 -4.89 2.66
CA ALA A 217 15.09 -5.15 3.97
C ALA A 217 15.20 -6.65 4.30
N SER A 218 14.25 -7.45 3.81
CA SER A 218 14.23 -8.91 3.98
C SER A 218 15.19 -9.67 3.06
N SER A 219 15.78 -9.00 2.08
CA SER A 219 16.75 -9.64 1.20
C SER A 219 17.99 -10.04 2.00
N GLY A 220 18.38 -11.30 1.87
CA GLY A 220 19.58 -11.81 2.50
C GLY A 220 20.86 -11.35 1.77
N ASP A 221 20.76 -11.04 0.47
CA ASP A 221 21.86 -10.51 -0.30
C ASP A 221 22.07 -9.02 0.04
N PRO A 222 23.21 -8.63 0.62
CA PRO A 222 23.49 -7.25 1.00
C PRO A 222 23.46 -6.28 -0.19
N ASP A 223 23.80 -6.73 -1.39
CA ASP A 223 23.85 -5.93 -2.61
C ASP A 223 22.44 -5.65 -3.13
N VAL A 224 21.57 -6.67 -3.16
CA VAL A 224 20.15 -6.52 -3.51
C VAL A 224 19.42 -5.66 -2.48
N ARG A 225 19.66 -5.88 -1.18
CA ARG A 225 19.09 -5.05 -0.11
C ARG A 225 19.50 -3.58 -0.28
N ARG A 226 20.80 -3.32 -0.45
CA ARG A 226 21.32 -1.97 -0.65
C ARG A 226 20.72 -1.31 -1.88
N GLY A 227 20.68 -2.02 -3.00
CA GLY A 227 20.13 -1.51 -4.25
C GLY A 227 18.63 -1.21 -4.14
N GLY A 228 17.86 -2.12 -3.56
CA GLY A 228 16.42 -1.94 -3.34
C GLY A 228 16.11 -0.72 -2.47
N LEU A 229 16.83 -0.53 -1.36
CA LEU A 229 16.62 0.60 -0.44
C LEU A 229 17.03 1.93 -1.09
N LEU A 230 18.15 1.98 -1.83
CA LEU A 230 18.55 3.16 -2.59
C LEU A 230 17.59 3.48 -3.74
N GLY A 231 17.04 2.45 -4.39
CA GLY A 231 16.02 2.61 -5.42
C GLY A 231 14.73 3.21 -4.88
N ILE A 232 14.26 2.73 -3.73
CA ILE A 232 13.10 3.32 -3.02
C ILE A 232 13.42 4.78 -2.67
N ALA A 233 14.56 5.05 -2.05
CA ALA A 233 14.97 6.40 -1.68
C ALA A 233 14.99 7.36 -2.88
N ALA A 234 15.58 6.94 -4.00
CA ALA A 234 15.62 7.73 -5.22
C ALA A 234 14.21 8.09 -5.69
N VAL A 235 13.29 7.11 -5.76
CA VAL A 235 11.91 7.37 -6.19
C VAL A 235 11.15 8.27 -5.21
N LEU A 236 11.35 8.13 -3.89
CA LEU A 236 10.74 9.01 -2.90
C LEU A 236 11.21 10.47 -3.06
N VAL A 237 12.47 10.70 -3.44
CA VAL A 237 12.95 12.04 -3.80
C VAL A 237 12.22 12.57 -5.04
N VAL A 238 12.04 11.74 -6.08
CA VAL A 238 11.28 12.08 -7.30
C VAL A 238 9.81 12.40 -6.99
N LEU A 239 9.23 11.80 -5.96
CA LEU A 239 7.83 12.03 -5.56
C LEU A 239 7.66 13.23 -4.62
N GLY A 240 8.54 13.39 -3.64
CA GLY A 240 8.41 14.42 -2.60
C GLY A 240 8.93 15.79 -3.01
N LEU A 241 10.02 15.85 -3.77
CA LEU A 241 10.72 17.12 -4.05
C LEU A 241 9.91 18.11 -4.91
N PRO A 242 9.15 17.71 -5.94
CA PRO A 242 8.37 18.64 -6.75
C PRO A 242 7.39 19.48 -5.92
N GLY A 243 6.67 18.88 -4.96
CA GLY A 243 5.71 19.60 -4.13
C GLY A 243 6.37 20.68 -3.26
N LEU A 244 7.54 20.38 -2.69
CA LEU A 244 8.30 21.34 -1.90
C LEU A 244 8.81 22.52 -2.75
N VAL A 245 9.30 22.25 -3.97
CA VAL A 245 9.76 23.31 -4.87
C VAL A 245 8.59 24.15 -5.37
N THR A 246 7.44 23.55 -5.67
CA THR A 246 6.22 24.29 -6.01
C THR A 246 5.84 25.27 -4.90
N ALA A 247 5.84 24.84 -3.64
CA ALA A 247 5.51 25.70 -2.51
C ALA A 247 6.51 26.85 -2.27
N ILE A 248 7.72 26.77 -2.84
CA ILE A 248 8.71 27.85 -2.79
C ILE A 248 8.61 28.77 -4.01
N ALA A 249 8.31 28.19 -5.19
CA ALA A 249 8.40 28.88 -6.47
C ALA A 249 7.07 29.51 -6.93
N VAL A 250 5.93 29.06 -6.41
CA VAL A 250 4.60 29.49 -6.85
C VAL A 250 3.92 30.30 -5.76
N ASP A 251 3.48 31.52 -6.11
CA ASP A 251 2.73 32.37 -5.20
C ASP A 251 1.43 31.69 -4.75
N ARG A 252 1.02 31.93 -3.49
CA ARG A 252 -0.21 31.40 -2.88
C ARG A 252 -0.25 29.87 -2.68
N VAL A 253 0.89 29.21 -2.87
CA VAL A 253 1.11 27.82 -2.51
C VAL A 253 2.03 27.78 -1.29
N ASP A 254 1.58 27.10 -0.24
CA ASP A 254 2.29 26.97 1.02
C ASP A 254 2.79 25.53 1.23
N VAL A 255 3.78 25.39 2.10
CA VAL A 255 4.41 24.09 2.35
C VAL A 255 3.50 23.20 3.20
N ALA A 256 3.32 21.95 2.75
CA ALA A 256 2.61 20.91 3.50
C ALA A 256 3.57 19.95 4.22
N PRO A 257 3.12 19.25 5.27
CA PRO A 257 3.95 18.27 5.99
C PRO A 257 4.31 17.02 5.17
N GLY A 258 3.51 16.66 4.16
CA GLY A 258 3.66 15.43 3.37
C GLY A 258 5.06 15.22 2.78
N PRO A 259 5.57 16.15 1.94
CA PRO A 259 6.90 16.05 1.35
C PRO A 259 8.03 15.87 2.37
N PHE A 260 7.95 16.51 3.54
CA PHE A 260 9.00 16.37 4.56
C PHE A 260 9.07 14.95 5.11
N LEU A 261 7.93 14.30 5.36
CA LEU A 261 7.89 12.91 5.80
C LEU A 261 8.45 11.96 4.73
N VAL A 262 8.10 12.20 3.46
CA VAL A 262 8.61 11.43 2.32
C VAL A 262 10.12 11.56 2.18
N LEU A 263 10.65 12.78 2.25
CA LEU A 263 12.09 13.05 2.14
C LEU A 263 12.86 12.54 3.37
N ALA A 264 12.30 12.66 4.57
CA ALA A 264 12.90 12.09 5.79
C ALA A 264 13.01 10.55 5.69
N ALA A 265 11.98 9.89 5.16
CA ALA A 265 12.03 8.46 4.89
C ALA A 265 13.06 8.10 3.82
N ALA A 266 13.19 8.89 2.75
CA ALA A 266 14.24 8.70 1.74
C ALA A 266 15.65 8.77 2.36
N VAL A 267 15.90 9.74 3.25
CA VAL A 267 17.15 9.84 4.01
C VAL A 267 17.36 8.62 4.90
N ALA A 268 16.32 8.15 5.60
CA ALA A 268 16.40 6.94 6.43
C ALA A 268 16.75 5.69 5.60
N PHE A 269 16.19 5.55 4.40
CA PHE A 269 16.56 4.47 3.48
C PHE A 269 18.02 4.55 3.06
N VAL A 270 18.52 5.72 2.66
CA VAL A 270 19.95 5.89 2.34
C VAL A 270 20.82 5.57 3.55
N TRP A 271 20.45 6.08 4.73
CA TRP A 271 21.19 5.87 5.97
C TRP A 271 21.32 4.39 6.33
N SER A 272 20.25 3.61 6.15
CA SER A 272 20.22 2.17 6.41
C SER A 272 21.22 1.37 5.55
N THR A 273 21.71 1.94 4.44
CA THR A 273 22.72 1.33 3.57
C THR A 273 24.17 1.66 3.96
N THR A 274 24.41 2.64 4.84
CA THR A 274 25.76 3.16 5.13
C THR A 274 26.63 2.25 6.00
N GLY A 275 26.12 1.09 6.45
CA GLY A 275 26.91 0.11 7.19
C GLY A 275 27.38 0.56 8.57
N LYS A 276 27.08 1.80 9.00
CA LYS A 276 27.22 2.21 10.40
C LYS A 276 26.40 1.23 11.22
N LYS A 277 27.02 0.65 12.25
CA LYS A 277 26.29 -0.05 13.31
C LYS A 277 25.28 0.96 13.83
N GLU A 278 24.03 0.86 13.37
CA GLU A 278 22.94 1.38 14.15
C GLU A 278 23.18 0.84 15.55
N HIS A 279 22.99 1.67 16.58
CA HIS A 279 22.59 1.07 17.84
C HIS A 279 21.41 0.21 17.46
N ASP A 280 21.61 -1.11 17.46
CA ASP A 280 20.51 -2.05 17.38
C ASP A 280 19.55 -1.52 18.43
N LEU A 281 18.47 -0.90 17.96
CA LEU A 281 17.31 -0.73 18.78
C LEU A 281 16.95 -2.17 19.05
N GLU A 282 17.44 -2.69 20.19
CA GLU A 282 17.10 -4.01 20.67
C GLU A 282 15.59 -4.01 20.71
N LEU A 283 15.00 -4.57 19.66
CA LEU A 283 13.56 -4.70 19.57
C LEU A 283 13.18 -5.42 20.86
N PRO A 284 12.16 -4.94 21.59
CA PRO A 284 11.74 -5.59 22.81
C PRO A 284 11.63 -7.07 22.53
N GLY A 285 12.28 -7.92 23.35
CA GLY A 285 12.35 -9.36 23.05
C GLY A 285 10.97 -9.91 22.70
N ARG A 286 10.90 -10.90 21.79
CA ARG A 286 9.65 -11.41 21.16
C ARG A 286 8.44 -11.50 22.11
N ARG A 287 8.67 -11.92 23.36
CA ARG A 287 7.65 -11.96 24.44
C ARG A 287 7.02 -10.58 24.74
N ARG A 288 7.81 -9.52 24.85
CA ARG A 288 7.33 -8.15 25.09
C ARG A 288 6.53 -7.62 23.91
N LEU A 289 7.00 -7.81 22.67
CA LEU A 289 6.22 -7.39 21.48
C LEU A 289 4.88 -8.13 21.39
N ASN A 290 4.85 -9.42 21.72
CA ASN A 290 3.60 -10.19 21.78
C ASN A 290 2.66 -9.63 22.86
N LEU A 291 3.17 -9.27 24.04
CA LEU A 291 2.36 -8.66 25.11
C LEU A 291 1.82 -7.29 24.72
N ILE A 292 2.64 -6.46 24.05
CA ILE A 292 2.21 -5.16 23.54
C ILE A 292 1.09 -5.36 22.51
N ALA A 293 1.31 -6.22 21.51
CA ALA A 293 0.30 -6.52 20.50
C ALA A 293 -1.01 -7.06 21.12
N ALA A 294 -0.92 -7.95 22.11
CA ALA A 294 -2.08 -8.46 22.83
C ALA A 294 -2.81 -7.35 23.60
N SER A 295 -2.09 -6.50 24.33
CA SER A 295 -2.69 -5.38 25.07
C SER A 295 -3.39 -4.38 24.15
N LEU A 296 -2.79 -4.08 22.99
CA LEU A 296 -3.40 -3.23 21.96
C LEU A 296 -4.62 -3.91 21.32
N GLY A 297 -4.58 -5.24 21.12
CA GLY A 297 -5.73 -6.02 20.68
C GLY A 297 -6.90 -5.98 21.67
N VAL A 298 -6.63 -6.12 22.97
CA VAL A 298 -7.66 -6.00 24.02
C VAL A 298 -8.22 -4.57 24.06
N ALA A 299 -7.36 -3.55 23.97
CA ALA A 299 -7.80 -2.15 23.90
C ALA A 299 -8.67 -1.89 22.67
N THR A 300 -8.30 -2.47 21.51
CA THR A 300 -9.09 -2.43 20.27
C THR A 300 -10.46 -3.02 20.49
N GLY A 301 -10.54 -4.23 21.06
CA GLY A 301 -11.80 -4.90 21.31
C GLY A 301 -12.68 -4.17 22.33
N ALA A 302 -12.08 -3.60 23.37
CA ALA A 302 -12.78 -2.74 24.33
C ALA A 302 -13.36 -1.49 23.67
N CYS A 303 -12.57 -0.78 22.84
CA CYS A 303 -13.05 0.39 22.11
C CYS A 303 -14.18 0.03 21.15
N ALA A 304 -14.07 -1.08 20.42
CA ALA A 304 -15.12 -1.57 19.54
C ALA A 304 -16.41 -1.92 20.31
N ALA A 305 -16.30 -2.56 21.48
CA ALA A 305 -17.45 -2.86 22.34
C ALA A 305 -18.10 -1.58 22.89
N VAL A 306 -17.32 -0.60 23.34
CA VAL A 306 -17.85 0.69 23.79
C VAL A 306 -18.51 1.44 22.64
N GLY A 307 -17.90 1.45 21.45
CA GLY A 307 -18.51 1.99 20.23
C GLY A 307 -19.86 1.33 19.95
N ALA A 308 -19.94 0.00 20.01
CA ALA A 308 -21.18 -0.75 19.80
C ALA A 308 -22.28 -0.49 20.84
N LEU A 309 -21.91 -0.08 22.06
CA LEU A 309 -22.80 0.17 23.18
C LEU A 309 -23.24 1.64 23.30
N THR A 310 -22.61 2.55 22.56
CA THR A 310 -22.84 3.99 22.67
C THR A 310 -23.47 4.55 21.42
N ASP A 311 -24.26 5.60 21.55
CA ASP A 311 -24.92 6.21 20.41
C ASP A 311 -23.89 6.87 19.47
N HIS A 312 -24.03 6.57 18.19
CA HIS A 312 -23.21 7.15 17.12
C HIS A 312 -23.70 8.51 16.66
N LEU A 313 -24.97 8.84 16.93
CA LEU A 313 -25.59 10.08 16.48
C LEU A 313 -26.26 10.76 17.66
N HIS A 314 -26.02 12.06 17.79
CA HIS A 314 -26.78 12.94 18.65
C HIS A 314 -27.78 13.71 17.78
N VAL A 315 -29.05 13.66 18.14
CA VAL A 315 -30.16 14.24 17.37
C VAL A 315 -30.94 15.20 18.27
N PRO A 316 -31.46 16.34 17.77
CA PRO A 316 -32.19 17.31 18.58
C PRO A 316 -33.42 16.73 19.26
N ALA A 317 -33.80 17.31 20.39
CA ALA A 317 -34.97 16.90 21.16
C ALA A 317 -36.26 16.90 20.30
N GLY A 318 -37.02 15.81 20.35
CA GLY A 318 -38.29 15.65 19.63
C GLY A 318 -38.17 14.91 18.29
N VAL A 319 -36.97 14.58 17.83
CA VAL A 319 -36.74 13.77 16.62
C VAL A 319 -36.37 12.33 17.03
N PRO A 320 -36.97 11.29 16.42
CA PRO A 320 -36.60 9.91 16.72
C PRO A 320 -35.16 9.63 16.30
N VAL A 321 -34.35 9.10 17.22
CA VAL A 321 -32.95 8.75 16.96
C VAL A 321 -32.88 7.57 15.98
N PRO A 322 -32.22 7.72 14.82
CA PRO A 322 -32.01 6.61 13.91
C PRO A 322 -31.12 5.54 14.55
N THR A 323 -31.54 4.27 14.47
CA THR A 323 -30.73 3.16 14.94
C THR A 323 -29.58 2.88 13.95
N ASP A 324 -28.33 2.98 14.41
CA ASP A 324 -27.17 2.61 13.61
C ASP A 324 -26.99 1.08 13.60
N TYR A 325 -27.57 0.44 12.58
CA TYR A 325 -27.42 -1.00 12.38
C TYR A 325 -25.99 -1.40 12.02
N ALA A 326 -25.21 -0.55 11.35
CA ALA A 326 -23.85 -0.88 10.93
C ALA A 326 -22.91 -1.04 12.13
N ALA A 327 -23.14 -0.29 13.22
CA ALA A 327 -22.43 -0.43 14.49
C ALA A 327 -22.51 -1.84 15.10
N ARG A 328 -23.54 -2.64 14.78
CA ARG A 328 -23.69 -4.01 15.30
C ARG A 328 -22.57 -4.95 14.86
N LEU A 329 -21.90 -4.67 13.74
CA LEU A 329 -20.72 -5.42 13.28
C LEU A 329 -19.50 -5.25 14.20
N LEU A 330 -19.49 -4.25 15.08
CA LEU A 330 -18.45 -4.06 16.07
C LEU A 330 -18.43 -5.18 17.12
N TRP A 331 -19.55 -5.85 17.38
CA TRP A 331 -19.63 -6.97 18.33
C TRP A 331 -18.79 -8.18 17.92
N PRO A 332 -18.98 -8.76 16.71
CA PRO A 332 -18.10 -9.83 16.22
C PRO A 332 -16.62 -9.46 16.29
N VAL A 333 -16.27 -8.23 15.91
CA VAL A 333 -14.89 -7.73 15.94
C VAL A 333 -14.36 -7.67 17.36
N ALA A 334 -15.12 -7.05 18.28
CA ALA A 334 -14.74 -6.93 19.68
C ALA A 334 -14.45 -8.30 20.30
N ILE A 335 -15.30 -9.29 20.03
CA ILE A 335 -15.16 -10.66 20.53
C ILE A 335 -13.93 -11.34 19.91
N VAL A 336 -13.87 -11.41 18.58
CA VAL A 336 -12.80 -12.13 17.86
C VAL A 336 -11.43 -11.56 18.19
N VAL A 337 -11.26 -10.24 18.10
CA VAL A 337 -9.97 -9.58 18.31
C VAL A 337 -9.52 -9.75 19.76
N THR A 338 -10.43 -9.57 20.74
CA THR A 338 -10.09 -9.75 22.17
C THR A 338 -9.72 -11.19 22.47
N VAL A 339 -10.51 -12.17 22.02
CA VAL A 339 -10.24 -13.60 22.27
C VAL A 339 -8.90 -14.00 21.66
N LEU A 340 -8.64 -13.63 20.41
CA LEU A 340 -7.38 -13.97 19.74
C LEU A 340 -6.17 -13.24 20.36
N ALA A 341 -6.34 -12.01 20.86
CA ALA A 341 -5.30 -11.28 21.58
C ALA A 341 -4.89 -12.00 22.88
N LEU A 342 -5.84 -12.62 23.56
CA LEU A 342 -5.62 -13.33 24.83
C LEU A 342 -5.04 -14.74 24.66
N ILE A 343 -5.00 -15.28 23.42
CA ILE A 343 -4.45 -16.62 23.13
C ILE A 343 -3.08 -16.46 22.47
N PRO A 344 -1.95 -16.62 23.20
CA PRO A 344 -0.61 -16.35 22.67
C PRO A 344 -0.26 -17.20 21.44
N LYS A 345 -0.81 -18.43 21.37
CA LYS A 345 -0.60 -19.36 20.25
C LYS A 345 -1.40 -19.01 19.00
N ALA A 346 -2.44 -18.17 19.12
CA ALA A 346 -3.32 -17.81 18.00
C ALA A 346 -2.81 -16.57 17.24
N ARG A 347 -1.58 -16.13 17.47
CA ARG A 347 -1.06 -14.86 16.96
C ARG A 347 -1.15 -14.70 15.42
N PRO A 348 -0.84 -15.70 14.58
CA PRO A 348 -1.02 -15.56 13.14
C PRO A 348 -2.51 -15.35 12.76
N ALA A 349 -3.42 -15.97 13.51
CA ALA A 349 -4.86 -15.72 13.37
C ALA A 349 -5.23 -14.30 13.82
N PHE A 350 -4.69 -13.84 14.95
CA PHE A 350 -4.89 -12.49 15.48
C PHE A 350 -4.51 -11.42 14.45
N ILE A 351 -3.34 -11.54 13.82
CA ILE A 351 -2.86 -10.58 12.80
C ILE A 351 -3.85 -10.47 11.64
N ALA A 352 -4.30 -11.60 11.10
CA ALA A 352 -5.26 -11.59 10.00
C ALA A 352 -6.63 -11.07 10.45
N ALA A 353 -7.09 -11.46 11.64
CA ALA A 353 -8.39 -11.07 12.18
C ALA A 353 -8.49 -9.57 12.53
N LEU A 354 -7.37 -8.88 12.79
CA LEU A 354 -7.36 -7.42 12.98
C LEU A 354 -7.93 -6.67 11.76
N ALA A 355 -7.92 -7.26 10.57
CA ALA A 355 -8.54 -6.67 9.39
C ALA A 355 -10.08 -6.64 9.44
N ALA A 356 -10.70 -7.37 10.37
CA ALA A 356 -12.13 -7.22 10.65
C ALA A 356 -12.46 -5.87 11.32
N VAL A 357 -11.48 -5.21 11.96
CA VAL A 357 -11.65 -3.88 12.58
C VAL A 357 -11.95 -2.81 11.54
N PRO A 358 -11.10 -2.55 10.52
CA PRO A 358 -11.42 -1.57 9.48
C PRO A 358 -12.70 -1.93 8.71
N LEU A 359 -13.01 -3.22 8.54
CA LEU A 359 -14.29 -3.66 7.96
C LEU A 359 -15.49 -3.11 8.76
N ALA A 360 -15.57 -3.38 10.06
CA ALA A 360 -16.72 -2.99 10.87
C ALA A 360 -16.73 -1.48 11.15
N THR A 361 -15.58 -0.92 11.52
CA THR A 361 -15.46 0.52 11.82
C THR A 361 -15.73 1.36 10.57
N GLY A 362 -15.24 0.95 9.38
CA GLY A 362 -15.50 1.67 8.13
C GLY A 362 -16.98 1.72 7.79
N LEU A 363 -17.71 0.61 7.93
CA LEU A 363 -19.14 0.56 7.68
C LEU A 363 -19.95 1.42 8.67
N ALA A 364 -19.61 1.36 9.95
CA ALA A 364 -20.28 2.15 10.99
C ALA A 364 -19.99 3.66 10.85
N LEU A 365 -18.73 4.03 10.59
CA LEU A 365 -18.35 5.42 10.39
C LEU A 365 -18.95 5.99 9.10
N ASP A 366 -19.05 5.21 8.01
CA ASP A 366 -19.72 5.68 6.78
C ASP A 366 -21.18 6.05 7.05
N ALA A 367 -21.90 5.26 7.86
CA ALA A 367 -23.28 5.58 8.25
C ALA A 367 -23.33 6.91 9.03
N ALA A 368 -22.46 7.09 10.02
CA ALA A 368 -22.40 8.32 10.82
C ALA A 368 -21.98 9.56 10.00
N PHE A 369 -20.99 9.42 9.12
CA PHE A 369 -20.53 10.48 8.22
C PHE A 369 -21.61 10.93 7.24
N ASN A 370 -22.45 10.02 6.76
CA ASN A 370 -23.56 10.40 5.88
C ASN A 370 -24.70 11.07 6.66
N ALA A 371 -25.00 10.61 7.88
CA ALA A 371 -26.03 11.19 8.72
C ALA A 371 -25.71 12.64 9.16
N THR A 372 -24.43 12.91 9.51
CA THR A 372 -23.96 14.24 9.91
C THR A 372 -23.93 15.27 8.78
N ARG A 373 -24.24 14.89 7.54
CA ARG A 373 -24.49 15.83 6.44
C ARG A 373 -25.84 16.55 6.58
N VAL A 374 -26.76 16.02 7.38
CA VAL A 374 -28.03 16.67 7.69
C VAL A 374 -27.76 17.75 8.75
N PRO A 375 -28.08 19.02 8.47
CA PRO A 375 -27.95 20.08 9.47
C PRO A 375 -28.76 19.71 10.71
N SER A 376 -28.16 19.83 11.90
CA SER A 376 -28.67 19.43 13.23
C SER A 376 -28.33 18.02 13.74
N VAL A 377 -27.73 17.14 12.92
CA VAL A 377 -27.24 15.82 13.39
C VAL A 377 -25.76 15.91 13.74
N GLU A 378 -25.41 15.59 14.97
CA GLU A 378 -24.02 15.64 15.46
C GLU A 378 -23.45 14.24 15.71
N PRO A 379 -22.12 14.04 15.56
CA PRO A 379 -21.49 12.78 15.90
C PRO A 379 -21.54 12.53 17.41
N GLY A 380 -22.12 11.39 17.80
CA GLY A 380 -22.17 10.94 19.19
C GLY A 380 -20.84 10.35 19.68
N THR A 381 -20.78 10.01 20.97
CA THR A 381 -19.58 9.43 21.60
C THR A 381 -19.13 8.13 20.96
N GLY A 382 -20.05 7.31 20.43
CA GLY A 382 -19.67 6.02 19.85
C GLY A 382 -18.92 6.14 18.52
N VAL A 383 -19.07 7.23 17.78
CA VAL A 383 -18.23 7.54 16.60
C VAL A 383 -16.77 7.64 17.01
N TRP A 384 -16.49 8.31 18.13
CA TRP A 384 -15.12 8.50 18.63
C TRP A 384 -14.51 7.19 19.10
N PHE A 385 -15.26 6.35 19.84
CA PHE A 385 -14.76 5.02 20.25
C PHE A 385 -14.57 4.07 19.07
N THR A 386 -15.44 4.14 18.06
CA THR A 386 -15.34 3.38 16.82
C THR A 386 -14.11 3.79 16.02
N ALA A 387 -13.86 5.10 15.86
CA ALA A 387 -12.65 5.62 15.23
C ALA A 387 -11.40 5.27 16.04
N LEU A 388 -11.48 5.41 17.37
CA LEU A 388 -10.40 5.07 18.28
C LEU A 388 -10.04 3.60 18.22
N ALA A 389 -10.97 2.68 17.94
CA ALA A 389 -10.68 1.25 17.80
C ALA A 389 -9.71 0.95 16.63
N ALA A 390 -9.73 1.75 15.55
CA ALA A 390 -8.85 1.53 14.41
C ALA A 390 -7.36 1.80 14.70
N LEU A 391 -7.06 2.77 15.58
CA LEU A 391 -5.69 3.16 15.94
C LEU A 391 -4.88 2.06 16.67
N PRO A 392 -5.34 1.50 17.80
CA PRO A 392 -4.68 0.39 18.47
C PRO A 392 -4.73 -0.87 17.61
N ALA A 393 -5.72 -1.05 16.72
CA ALA A 393 -5.74 -2.17 15.80
C ALA A 393 -4.58 -2.10 14.80
N ALA A 394 -4.34 -0.93 14.21
CA ALA A 394 -3.20 -0.70 13.33
C ALA A 394 -1.87 -0.88 14.07
N ALA A 395 -1.75 -0.32 15.28
CA ALA A 395 -0.58 -0.51 16.13
C ALA A 395 -0.36 -1.98 16.52
N ALA A 396 -1.44 -2.72 16.84
CA ALA A 396 -1.41 -4.15 17.13
C ALA A 396 -0.96 -4.95 15.91
N ALA A 397 -1.44 -4.61 14.71
CA ALA A 397 -1.05 -5.27 13.48
C ALA A 397 0.44 -5.07 13.18
N ILE A 398 0.95 -3.85 13.32
CA ILE A 398 2.36 -3.52 13.12
C ILE A 398 3.24 -4.25 14.15
N THR A 399 2.91 -4.14 15.44
CA THR A 399 3.68 -4.79 16.52
C THR A 399 3.66 -6.30 16.40
N ALA A 400 2.52 -6.89 16.04
CA ALA A 400 2.40 -8.31 15.78
C ALA A 400 3.12 -8.74 14.50
N ALA A 401 3.22 -7.90 13.45
CA ALA A 401 4.02 -8.20 12.28
C ALA A 401 5.53 -8.17 12.61
N LEU A 402 5.99 -7.15 13.35
CA LEU A 402 7.38 -7.04 13.83
C LEU A 402 7.78 -8.23 14.70
N ALA A 403 6.93 -8.63 15.64
CA ALA A 403 7.16 -9.83 16.45
C ALA A 403 7.26 -11.12 15.60
N GLY A 404 6.81 -11.08 14.34
CA GLY A 404 6.76 -12.21 13.40
C GLY A 404 8.03 -12.30 12.60
N ALA A 405 8.51 -11.15 12.15
CA ALA A 405 9.85 -11.00 11.61
C ALA A 405 10.89 -11.53 12.62
N VAL A 406 10.86 -11.05 13.88
CA VAL A 406 11.78 -11.52 14.94
C VAL A 406 11.69 -13.04 15.14
N GLY A 407 10.49 -13.62 15.15
CA GLY A 407 10.34 -15.07 15.30
C GLY A 407 10.84 -15.89 14.10
N ARG A 408 10.83 -15.32 12.89
CA ARG A 408 11.40 -15.98 11.70
C ARG A 408 12.92 -15.99 11.73
N ASP A 409 13.54 -14.94 12.29
CA ASP A 409 15.00 -14.83 12.40
C ASP A 409 15.57 -15.83 13.41
N GLU A 410 14.84 -16.09 14.50
CA GLU A 410 15.22 -17.07 15.54
C GLU A 410 15.16 -18.52 15.03
N GLU A 411 14.14 -18.87 14.23
CA GLU A 411 13.80 -20.26 13.96
C GLU A 411 14.21 -20.75 12.55
N GLY A 412 14.68 -19.86 11.67
CA GLY A 412 15.05 -20.16 10.28
C GLY A 412 13.85 -20.51 9.38
N VAL A 413 14.00 -20.44 8.06
CA VAL A 413 12.90 -20.74 7.12
C VAL A 413 13.30 -21.92 6.23
N ALA A 414 12.77 -23.10 6.49
CA ALA A 414 12.81 -24.20 5.52
C ALA A 414 11.68 -23.96 4.50
N ARG A 415 12.05 -23.69 3.24
CA ARG A 415 11.06 -23.53 2.16
C ARG A 415 10.75 -24.90 1.56
N THR A 416 9.48 -25.28 1.61
CA THR A 416 8.92 -26.42 0.89
C THR A 416 7.92 -25.90 -0.13
N SER A 417 7.97 -26.38 -1.38
CA SER A 417 6.97 -26.03 -2.39
C SER A 417 5.57 -26.37 -1.90
N PRO A 418 4.59 -25.44 -2.01
CA PRO A 418 3.25 -25.70 -1.56
C PRO A 418 2.61 -26.81 -2.40
N PRO A 419 1.90 -27.76 -1.79
CA PRO A 419 1.24 -28.83 -2.52
C PRO A 419 0.07 -28.27 -3.34
N LEU A 420 -0.15 -28.83 -4.55
CA LEU A 420 -1.17 -28.36 -5.48
C LEU A 420 -2.58 -28.21 -4.86
N PRO A 421 -3.07 -29.12 -3.99
CA PRO A 421 -4.37 -28.95 -3.34
C PRO A 421 -4.48 -27.69 -2.48
N LEU A 422 -3.41 -27.29 -1.79
CA LEU A 422 -3.41 -26.08 -0.96
C LEU A 422 -3.38 -24.81 -1.82
N VAL A 423 -2.64 -24.85 -2.93
CA VAL A 423 -2.64 -23.75 -3.92
C VAL A 423 -4.04 -23.59 -4.50
N ALA A 424 -4.68 -24.70 -4.89
CA ALA A 424 -6.04 -24.70 -5.42
C ALA A 424 -7.04 -24.13 -4.40
N THR A 425 -7.04 -24.62 -3.14
CA THR A 425 -7.98 -24.12 -2.13
C THR A 425 -7.76 -22.64 -1.80
N ASN A 426 -6.51 -22.17 -1.72
CA ASN A 426 -6.22 -20.75 -1.47
C ASN A 426 -6.61 -19.86 -2.66
N LEU A 427 -6.41 -20.32 -3.90
CA LEU A 427 -6.86 -19.60 -5.10
C LEU A 427 -8.39 -19.51 -5.14
N THR A 428 -9.10 -20.61 -4.84
CA THR A 428 -10.56 -20.61 -4.75
C THR A 428 -11.04 -19.65 -3.66
N ALA A 429 -10.42 -19.66 -2.47
CA ALA A 429 -10.75 -18.70 -1.42
C ALA A 429 -10.52 -17.25 -1.86
N ALA A 430 -9.41 -16.96 -2.55
CA ALA A 430 -9.11 -15.62 -3.05
C ALA A 430 -10.16 -15.12 -4.07
N LEU A 431 -10.56 -15.97 -5.01
CA LEU A 431 -11.60 -15.64 -6.01
C LEU A 431 -12.96 -15.42 -5.36
N LEU A 432 -13.35 -16.27 -4.41
CA LEU A 432 -14.60 -16.10 -3.67
C LEU A 432 -14.57 -14.84 -2.79
N ALA A 433 -13.43 -14.52 -2.17
CA ALA A 433 -13.25 -13.30 -1.38
C ALA A 433 -13.46 -12.04 -2.23
N LEU A 434 -12.92 -11.99 -3.45
CA LEU A 434 -13.16 -10.88 -4.38
C LEU A 434 -14.67 -10.64 -4.59
N GLY A 435 -15.45 -11.72 -4.76
CA GLY A 435 -16.90 -11.63 -4.87
C GLY A 435 -17.59 -11.26 -3.55
N ALA A 436 -17.15 -11.81 -2.41
CA ALA A 436 -17.72 -11.53 -1.08
C ALA A 436 -17.61 -10.04 -0.67
N PHE A 437 -16.51 -9.40 -1.04
CA PHE A 437 -16.25 -7.98 -0.76
C PHE A 437 -16.69 -7.05 -1.89
N GLY A 438 -16.66 -7.53 -3.14
CA GLY A 438 -17.07 -6.77 -4.32
C GLY A 438 -18.58 -6.70 -4.55
N LEU A 439 -19.34 -7.66 -4.03
CA LEU A 439 -20.79 -7.75 -4.20
C LEU A 439 -21.56 -7.42 -2.91
N PRO A 440 -22.82 -6.98 -3.03
CA PRO A 440 -23.64 -6.64 -1.88
C PRO A 440 -23.98 -7.88 -1.04
N VAL A 441 -23.78 -7.79 0.28
CA VAL A 441 -24.20 -8.82 1.26
C VAL A 441 -25.70 -8.80 1.50
N LEU A 442 -26.33 -7.64 1.36
CA LEU A 442 -27.78 -7.47 1.47
C LEU A 442 -28.30 -6.51 0.41
N LYS A 443 -29.56 -6.70 0.02
CA LYS A 443 -30.26 -5.89 -0.99
C LYS A 443 -31.66 -5.54 -0.49
N ALA A 444 -32.14 -4.36 -0.85
CA ALA A 444 -33.53 -3.94 -0.67
C ALA A 444 -33.86 -2.89 -1.76
N PRO A 445 -35.14 -2.68 -2.12
CA PRO A 445 -35.54 -1.83 -3.26
C PRO A 445 -34.94 -0.41 -3.25
N ASP A 446 -34.85 0.23 -2.08
CA ASP A 446 -34.35 1.61 -1.93
C ASP A 446 -33.00 1.69 -1.18
N TYR A 447 -32.29 0.58 -1.08
CA TYR A 447 -31.03 0.51 -0.35
C TYR A 447 -29.84 0.42 -1.29
N VAL A 448 -28.93 1.41 -1.21
CA VAL A 448 -27.66 1.40 -1.94
C VAL A 448 -26.58 0.69 -1.11
N PRO A 449 -26.14 -0.51 -1.51
CA PRO A 449 -25.18 -1.29 -0.75
C PRO A 449 -23.75 -0.75 -0.84
N ILE A 450 -23.02 -0.88 0.27
CA ILE A 450 -21.59 -0.57 0.31
C ILE A 450 -20.80 -1.83 -0.10
N THR A 451 -19.93 -1.67 -1.10
CA THR A 451 -18.99 -2.70 -1.57
C THR A 451 -17.57 -2.15 -1.54
N ALA A 452 -16.56 -3.03 -1.62
CA ALA A 452 -15.15 -2.64 -1.61
C ALA A 452 -14.77 -1.70 -2.77
N PHE A 453 -15.51 -1.74 -3.88
CA PHE A 453 -15.26 -0.95 -5.09
C PHE A 453 -16.17 0.28 -5.22
N GLY A 454 -17.01 0.56 -4.22
CA GLY A 454 -17.91 1.71 -4.20
C GLY A 454 -17.23 3.05 -3.88
N LEU A 455 -15.93 3.04 -3.53
CA LEU A 455 -15.10 4.22 -3.22
C LEU A 455 -15.67 5.16 -2.13
N ARG A 456 -16.57 4.67 -1.28
CA ARG A 456 -17.10 5.37 -0.10
C ARG A 456 -16.18 5.17 1.10
N VAL A 457 -16.40 5.90 2.20
CA VAL A 457 -15.63 5.74 3.45
C VAL A 457 -15.67 4.28 3.91
N GLY A 458 -16.84 3.65 3.86
CA GLY A 458 -17.01 2.23 4.21
C GLY A 458 -16.36 1.25 3.22
N SER A 459 -16.16 1.65 1.96
CA SER A 459 -15.51 0.83 0.94
C SER A 459 -14.03 0.57 1.26
N TRP A 460 -13.35 1.53 1.88
CA TRP A 460 -11.95 1.39 2.31
C TRP A 460 -11.79 0.31 3.38
N GLY A 461 -12.71 0.27 4.34
CA GLY A 461 -12.73 -0.77 5.37
C GLY A 461 -12.84 -2.17 4.77
N LEU A 462 -13.74 -2.34 3.79
CA LEU A 462 -13.92 -3.57 3.04
C LEU A 462 -12.70 -3.91 2.17
N LEU A 463 -12.07 -2.92 1.55
CA LEU A 463 -10.88 -3.11 0.71
C LEU A 463 -9.68 -3.57 1.55
N ILE A 464 -9.45 -2.95 2.71
CA ILE A 464 -8.38 -3.35 3.64
C ILE A 464 -8.60 -4.80 4.09
N ALA A 465 -9.84 -5.17 4.43
CA ALA A 465 -10.19 -6.52 4.82
C ALA A 465 -9.97 -7.54 3.69
N LEU A 466 -10.39 -7.21 2.46
CA LEU A 466 -10.15 -8.03 1.27
C LEU A 466 -8.64 -8.25 1.05
N LEU A 467 -7.86 -7.17 1.04
CA LEU A 467 -6.41 -7.26 0.83
C LEU A 467 -5.73 -8.08 1.93
N ALA A 468 -6.15 -7.96 3.18
CA ALA A 468 -5.64 -8.77 4.28
C ALA A 468 -5.98 -10.26 4.12
N VAL A 469 -7.19 -10.60 3.66
CA VAL A 469 -7.58 -12.00 3.37
C VAL A 469 -6.75 -12.57 2.21
N LEU A 470 -6.53 -11.79 1.15
CA LEU A 470 -5.70 -12.20 0.01
C LEU A 470 -4.23 -12.38 0.42
N ALA A 471 -3.69 -11.43 1.19
CA ALA A 471 -2.34 -11.51 1.74
C ALA A 471 -2.20 -12.72 2.66
N ALA A 472 -3.20 -13.00 3.49
CA ALA A 472 -3.20 -14.19 4.34
C ALA A 472 -3.17 -15.48 3.50
N ALA A 473 -4.04 -15.60 2.50
CA ALA A 473 -4.06 -16.76 1.61
C ALA A 473 -2.71 -16.98 0.90
N GLY A 474 -2.06 -15.91 0.43
CA GLY A 474 -0.73 -15.99 -0.20
C GLY A 474 0.37 -16.38 0.78
N VAL A 475 0.44 -15.70 1.94
CA VAL A 475 1.46 -15.93 2.97
C VAL A 475 1.33 -17.34 3.57
N ALA A 476 0.12 -17.87 3.68
CA ALA A 476 -0.11 -19.22 4.18
C ALA A 476 0.57 -20.31 3.33
N LEU A 477 0.71 -20.11 2.02
CA LEU A 477 1.37 -21.08 1.12
C LEU A 477 2.84 -21.29 1.46
N VAL A 478 3.51 -20.21 1.88
CA VAL A 478 4.95 -20.18 2.18
C VAL A 478 5.27 -20.24 3.69
N SER A 479 4.25 -20.30 4.54
CA SER A 479 4.38 -20.35 6.00
C SER A 479 4.47 -21.78 6.53
N ARG A 480 5.01 -22.00 7.73
CA ARG A 480 4.98 -23.33 8.40
C ARG A 480 3.52 -23.81 8.58
N PRO A 481 3.25 -25.14 8.67
CA PRO A 481 1.90 -25.70 8.76
C PRO A 481 1.03 -25.04 9.85
N GLY A 482 1.47 -25.03 11.10
CA GLY A 482 0.73 -24.44 12.22
C GLY A 482 0.43 -22.94 12.03
N PRO A 483 1.46 -22.08 11.84
CA PRO A 483 1.24 -20.65 11.62
C PRO A 483 0.42 -20.32 10.36
N GLY A 484 0.63 -21.06 9.27
CA GLY A 484 -0.14 -20.90 8.03
C GLY A 484 -1.61 -21.25 8.22
N ALA A 485 -1.92 -22.34 8.93
CA ALA A 485 -3.29 -22.69 9.27
C ALA A 485 -3.95 -21.64 10.18
N ALA A 486 -3.24 -21.17 11.21
CA ALA A 486 -3.74 -20.12 12.10
C ALA A 486 -4.05 -18.82 11.32
N LEU A 487 -3.19 -18.43 10.40
CA LEU A 487 -3.39 -17.25 9.54
C LEU A 487 -4.65 -17.39 8.66
N LEU A 488 -4.89 -18.59 8.10
CA LEU A 488 -6.12 -18.89 7.35
C LEU A 488 -7.37 -18.89 8.24
N LEU A 489 -7.27 -19.37 9.48
CA LEU A 489 -8.36 -19.26 10.47
C LEU A 489 -8.68 -17.80 10.79
N GLY A 490 -7.67 -16.94 10.95
CA GLY A 490 -7.87 -15.52 11.16
C GLY A 490 -8.55 -14.85 9.97
N ALA A 491 -8.16 -15.19 8.74
CA ALA A 491 -8.84 -14.73 7.53
C ALA A 491 -10.30 -15.21 7.45
N ALA A 492 -10.57 -16.45 7.89
CA ALA A 492 -11.93 -16.98 8.00
C ALA A 492 -12.78 -16.18 8.98
N CYS A 493 -12.21 -15.68 10.09
CA CYS A 493 -12.92 -14.79 11.00
C CYS A 493 -13.31 -13.46 10.34
N VAL A 494 -12.47 -12.90 9.46
CA VAL A 494 -12.77 -11.68 8.71
C VAL A 494 -13.93 -11.91 7.74
N THR A 495 -13.91 -13.02 6.98
CA THR A 495 -14.99 -13.35 6.04
C THR A 495 -16.29 -13.76 6.74
N ALA A 496 -16.19 -14.40 7.91
CA ALA A 496 -17.34 -14.67 8.76
C ALA A 496 -17.97 -13.38 9.29
N THR A 497 -17.14 -12.40 9.69
CA THR A 497 -17.61 -11.06 10.09
C THR A 497 -18.33 -10.38 8.93
N ARG A 498 -17.81 -10.47 7.69
CA ARG A 498 -18.51 -9.98 6.48
C ARG A 498 -19.87 -10.68 6.27
N ALA A 499 -19.96 -11.99 6.52
CA ALA A 499 -21.22 -12.73 6.39
C ALA A 499 -22.24 -12.32 7.47
N LEU A 500 -21.79 -12.00 8.69
CA LEU A 500 -22.64 -11.56 9.79
C LEU A 500 -23.30 -10.19 9.55
N GLU A 501 -22.86 -9.43 8.55
CA GLU A 501 -23.51 -8.16 8.19
C GLU A 501 -24.99 -8.34 7.85
N TYR A 502 -25.37 -9.39 7.13
CA TYR A 502 -26.79 -9.62 6.81
C TYR A 502 -27.64 -9.80 8.07
N PRO A 503 -27.43 -10.84 8.91
CA PRO A 503 -28.32 -11.09 10.04
C PRO A 503 -28.26 -10.00 11.11
N LEU A 504 -27.14 -9.28 11.24
CA LEU A 504 -27.02 -8.20 12.22
C LEU A 504 -27.67 -6.89 11.74
N THR A 505 -27.76 -6.68 10.42
CA THR A 505 -28.22 -5.42 9.83
C THR A 505 -29.49 -5.56 8.98
N GLU A 506 -30.16 -6.71 8.95
CA GLU A 506 -31.35 -6.95 8.11
C GLU A 506 -32.49 -5.95 8.33
N SER A 507 -32.61 -5.39 9.54
CA SER A 507 -33.63 -4.39 9.89
C SER A 507 -33.32 -2.97 9.40
N ARG A 508 -32.23 -2.76 8.64
CA ARG A 508 -31.81 -1.45 8.11
C ARG A 508 -32.70 -0.92 6.98
N ALA A 509 -33.41 -1.80 6.30
CA ALA A 509 -34.28 -1.45 5.18
C ALA A 509 -35.47 -2.40 5.16
N ALA A 510 -36.64 -1.88 4.76
CA ALA A 510 -37.80 -2.71 4.51
C ALA A 510 -37.50 -3.72 3.37
N GLU A 511 -38.07 -4.91 3.46
CA GLU A 511 -37.91 -5.96 2.44
C GLU A 511 -36.45 -6.38 2.18
N THR A 512 -35.60 -6.31 3.22
CA THR A 512 -34.21 -6.74 3.12
C THR A 512 -34.12 -8.24 2.80
N ALA A 513 -33.35 -8.56 1.77
CA ALA A 513 -33.08 -9.92 1.32
C ALA A 513 -31.57 -10.17 1.22
N PRO A 514 -31.13 -11.43 1.33
CA PRO A 514 -29.72 -11.77 1.22
C PRO A 514 -29.21 -11.48 -0.21
N GLY A 515 -28.08 -10.78 -0.28
CA GLY A 515 -27.37 -10.51 -1.52
C GLY A 515 -26.37 -11.63 -1.88
N PRO A 516 -25.83 -11.65 -3.11
CA PRO A 516 -24.84 -12.64 -3.53
C PRO A 516 -23.55 -12.60 -2.70
N GLY A 517 -23.18 -11.43 -2.18
CA GLY A 517 -22.00 -11.27 -1.33
C GLY A 517 -22.07 -12.09 -0.04
N LEU A 518 -23.26 -12.32 0.52
CA LEU A 518 -23.46 -13.15 1.72
C LEU A 518 -23.00 -14.59 1.46
N TRP A 519 -23.54 -15.19 0.39
CA TRP A 519 -23.26 -16.57 0.02
C TRP A 519 -21.78 -16.78 -0.30
N LEU A 520 -21.17 -15.80 -0.98
CA LEU A 520 -19.74 -15.82 -1.29
C LEU A 520 -18.90 -15.65 -0.02
N ALA A 521 -19.31 -14.83 0.95
CA ALA A 521 -18.61 -14.69 2.23
C ALA A 521 -18.66 -16.00 3.04
N LEU A 522 -19.81 -16.67 3.07
CA LEU A 522 -19.97 -17.99 3.70
C LEU A 522 -19.12 -19.06 3.00
N ALA A 523 -19.17 -19.12 1.66
CA ALA A 523 -18.35 -20.03 0.88
C ALA A 523 -16.85 -19.78 1.08
N THR A 524 -16.42 -18.51 1.09
CA THR A 524 -15.02 -18.14 1.37
C THR A 524 -14.60 -18.60 2.76
N THR A 525 -15.44 -18.37 3.77
CA THR A 525 -15.19 -18.80 5.14
C THR A 525 -15.00 -20.31 5.21
N LEU A 526 -15.89 -21.08 4.59
CA LEU A 526 -15.80 -22.54 4.54
C LEU A 526 -14.50 -23.01 3.85
N VAL A 527 -14.16 -22.43 2.70
CA VAL A 527 -12.93 -22.81 1.97
C VAL A 527 -11.68 -22.47 2.76
N LEU A 528 -11.64 -21.34 3.48
CA LEU A 528 -10.53 -20.98 4.37
C LEU A 528 -10.39 -21.94 5.56
N LEU A 529 -11.50 -22.39 6.14
CA LEU A 529 -11.50 -23.43 7.19
C LEU A 529 -10.96 -24.77 6.65
N ILE A 530 -11.39 -25.19 5.45
CA ILE A 530 -10.87 -26.39 4.79
C ILE A 530 -9.38 -26.25 4.51
N ALA A 531 -8.94 -25.10 3.98
CA ALA A 531 -7.53 -24.84 3.69
C ALA A 531 -6.68 -24.86 4.97
N ALA A 532 -7.20 -24.33 6.08
CA ALA A 532 -6.55 -24.42 7.39
C ALA A 532 -6.42 -25.88 7.87
N ALA A 533 -7.49 -26.67 7.76
CA ALA A 533 -7.49 -28.09 8.15
C ALA A 533 -6.49 -28.92 7.31
N VAL A 534 -6.50 -28.73 5.98
CA VAL A 534 -5.54 -29.36 5.05
C VAL A 534 -4.11 -28.98 5.39
N ARG A 535 -3.91 -27.75 5.87
CA ARG A 535 -2.59 -27.27 6.29
C ARG A 535 -2.15 -27.85 7.63
N THR A 536 -3.05 -28.12 8.58
CA THR A 536 -2.72 -28.76 9.88
C THR A 536 -2.55 -30.28 9.81
N ALA A 537 -3.18 -30.96 8.85
CA ALA A 537 -3.10 -32.41 8.69
C ALA A 537 -1.75 -32.91 8.14
N ARG A 538 -0.75 -32.02 8.05
CA ARG A 538 0.59 -32.23 7.50
C ARG A 538 1.61 -31.64 8.44
#